data_AF-A0A7V8EJ04-F1
#
_entry.id   AF-A0A7V8EJ04-F1
#
_cell.length_a   1.000
_cell.length_b   1.000
_cell.length_c   1.000
_cell.angle_alpha   90.00
_cell.angle_beta   90.00
_cell.angle_gamma   90.00
#
_symmetry.space_group_name_H-M   'P 1'
#
loop_
_entity.id
_entity.type
_entity.pdbx_description
1 polymer ?
#
loop_
_entity_poly.entity_id
_entity_poly.type
_entity_poly.pdbx_seq_one_letter_code
_entity_poly.pdbx_strand_id
1 'polypeptide(L)'
;MTTSIWKKLVTAIRGGASEVGEAIVDSQAIRILDQELRDAQSAVQKARDSLIDIKAKHKLSAGRLDAFNSDIASWEGKAMGALQAGEEGLAAECANKVAELEGLRDQEKVLADQFSKQVTTLQSQVEKADAQIRGLKQQIEMTKAREAVQQARVATSTATTGANSSVATAVDSLQRIKQRQDAQDARLEAAEEMADAANGGDLDRRLREAGIGAKASGGDDVLARLKAQQAANKAE
;
A
#
# COMPACT_ATOMS: atom_id res chain seq x y z
N MET A 1 -27.59 1.43 12.20
CA MET A 1 -26.82 2.24 13.16
C MET A 1 -25.43 1.62 13.31
N THR A 2 -24.47 1.94 12.45
CA THR A 2 -23.12 1.34 12.47
C THR A 2 -22.01 2.36 12.18
N THR A 3 -22.25 3.63 12.53
CA THR A 3 -21.19 4.63 12.50
C THR A 3 -20.50 4.72 13.86
N SER A 4 -19.39 3.98 13.92
CA SER A 4 -18.10 4.52 14.35
C SER A 4 -17.80 4.47 15.86
N ILE A 5 -17.48 3.26 16.33
CA ILE A 5 -16.58 3.02 17.48
C ILE A 5 -15.26 3.79 17.29
N TRP A 6 -14.83 3.95 16.04
CA TRP A 6 -13.68 4.78 15.66
C TRP A 6 -13.84 6.27 16.03
N LYS A 7 -15.01 6.88 15.81
CA LYS A 7 -15.30 8.25 16.33
C LYS A 7 -15.30 8.30 17.86
N LYS A 8 -15.74 7.24 18.54
CA LYS A 8 -15.74 7.18 20.01
C LYS A 8 -14.32 7.05 20.58
N LEU A 9 -13.45 6.28 19.93
CA LEU A 9 -12.02 6.19 20.27
C LEU A 9 -11.30 7.53 20.05
N VAL A 10 -11.56 8.22 18.93
CA VAL A 10 -10.99 9.55 18.66
C VAL A 10 -11.53 10.61 19.62
N THR A 11 -12.77 10.48 20.11
CA THR A 11 -13.37 11.40 21.09
C THR A 11 -12.85 11.14 22.51
N ALA A 12 -12.57 9.88 22.87
CA ALA A 12 -11.94 9.54 24.15
C ALA A 12 -10.51 10.09 24.24
N ILE A 13 -9.76 10.08 23.13
CA ILE A 13 -8.42 10.68 23.05
C ILE A 13 -8.47 12.22 23.13
N ARG A 14 -9.53 12.85 22.61
CA ARG A 14 -9.70 14.32 22.64
C ARG A 14 -10.31 14.86 23.94
N GLY A 15 -10.87 13.99 24.78
CA GLY A 15 -11.61 14.32 26.00
C GLY A 15 -10.90 13.98 27.31
N GLY A 16 -9.57 14.10 27.35
CA GLY A 16 -8.74 13.82 28.54
C GLY A 16 -8.95 14.78 29.72
N ALA A 17 -10.16 14.88 30.25
CA ALA A 17 -10.43 15.62 31.49
C ALA A 17 -11.59 14.98 32.27
N SER A 18 -11.32 13.86 32.92
CA SER A 18 -11.67 13.66 34.35
C SER A 18 -11.09 12.33 34.80
N GLU A 19 -10.02 12.41 35.60
CA GLU A 19 -9.52 11.33 36.44
C GLU A 19 -10.68 10.69 37.24
N VAL A 20 -10.51 9.43 37.67
CA VAL A 20 -11.42 8.58 38.49
C VAL A 20 -12.06 7.37 37.76
N GLY A 21 -11.48 6.90 36.64
CA GLY A 21 -11.93 5.65 35.99
C GLY A 21 -10.87 4.72 35.39
N GLU A 22 -9.58 4.97 35.57
CA GLU A 22 -8.55 4.47 34.64
C GLU A 22 -8.14 3.00 34.83
N ALA A 23 -8.23 2.41 36.02
CA ALA A 23 -7.70 1.04 36.23
C ALA A 23 -8.67 -0.12 35.91
N ILE A 24 -9.98 0.12 35.84
CA ILE A 24 -11.00 -0.94 35.62
C ILE A 24 -11.50 -0.96 34.16
N VAL A 25 -11.22 0.08 33.39
CA VAL A 25 -11.61 0.19 31.97
C VAL A 25 -10.52 -0.33 31.02
N ASP A 26 -9.25 -0.32 31.43
CA ASP A 26 -8.10 -0.63 30.58
C ASP A 26 -8.03 -2.10 30.11
N SER A 27 -8.28 -3.08 30.99
CA SER A 27 -8.24 -4.51 30.59
C SER A 27 -9.34 -4.86 29.58
N GLN A 28 -10.52 -4.26 29.72
CA GLN A 28 -11.62 -4.44 28.78
C GLN A 28 -11.35 -3.72 27.45
N ALA A 29 -10.70 -2.56 27.48
CA ALA A 29 -10.28 -1.84 26.29
C ALA A 29 -9.22 -2.62 25.48
N ILE A 30 -8.21 -3.21 26.14
CA ILE A 30 -7.21 -4.08 25.47
C ILE A 30 -7.87 -5.30 24.84
N ARG A 31 -8.84 -5.94 25.54
CA ARG A 31 -9.58 -7.07 24.99
C ARG A 31 -10.41 -6.69 23.75
N ILE A 32 -11.03 -5.51 23.76
CA ILE A 32 -11.77 -4.99 22.61
C ILE A 32 -10.80 -4.72 21.45
N LEU A 33 -9.68 -4.06 21.70
CA LEU A 33 -8.65 -3.79 20.69
C LEU A 33 -8.08 -5.08 20.08
N ASP A 34 -7.85 -6.11 20.89
CA ASP A 34 -7.44 -7.44 20.41
C ASP A 34 -8.49 -8.07 19.48
N GLN A 35 -9.78 -7.88 19.77
CA GLN A 35 -10.85 -8.39 18.92
C GLN A 35 -10.95 -7.62 17.61
N GLU A 36 -10.95 -6.29 17.67
CA GLU A 36 -10.96 -5.43 16.49
C GLU A 36 -9.73 -5.71 15.61
N LEU A 37 -8.57 -6.00 16.21
CA LEU A 37 -7.36 -6.41 15.47
C LEU A 37 -7.56 -7.74 14.74
N ARG A 38 -8.18 -8.74 15.39
CA ARG A 38 -8.52 -10.03 14.75
C ARG A 38 -9.51 -9.84 13.60
N ASP A 39 -10.51 -8.99 13.78
CA ASP A 39 -11.51 -8.70 12.75
C ASP A 39 -10.87 -7.97 11.56
N ALA A 40 -9.98 -7.00 11.82
CA ALA A 40 -9.20 -6.32 10.79
C ALA A 40 -8.27 -7.30 10.03
N GLN A 41 -7.62 -8.25 10.72
CA GLN A 41 -6.82 -9.29 10.08
C GLN A 41 -7.66 -10.18 9.16
N SER A 42 -8.86 -10.58 9.60
CA SER A 42 -9.79 -11.34 8.77
C SER A 42 -10.23 -10.55 7.53
N ALA A 43 -10.51 -9.25 7.68
CA ALA A 43 -10.87 -8.37 6.57
C ALA A 43 -9.72 -8.22 5.56
N VAL A 44 -8.49 -8.04 6.03
CA VAL A 44 -7.30 -7.98 5.16
C VAL A 44 -7.07 -9.30 4.44
N GLN A 45 -7.32 -10.44 5.09
CA GLN A 45 -7.21 -11.73 4.42
C GLN A 45 -8.23 -11.87 3.28
N LYS A 46 -9.49 -11.48 3.49
CA LYS A 46 -10.50 -11.46 2.41
C LYS A 46 -10.13 -10.52 1.26
N ALA A 47 -9.49 -9.38 1.58
CA ALA A 47 -9.00 -8.45 0.57
C ALA A 47 -7.84 -9.06 -0.24
N ARG A 48 -6.97 -9.87 0.37
CA ARG A 48 -5.93 -10.64 -0.34
C ARG A 48 -6.53 -11.67 -1.28
N ASP A 49 -7.53 -12.41 -0.84
CA ASP A 49 -8.21 -13.40 -1.68
C ASP A 49 -8.84 -12.71 -2.90
N SER A 50 -9.51 -11.57 -2.69
CA SER A 50 -10.05 -10.74 -3.77
C SER A 50 -8.96 -10.22 -4.72
N LEU A 51 -7.79 -9.85 -4.19
CA LEU A 51 -6.65 -9.42 -5.00
C LEU A 51 -6.12 -10.56 -5.88
N ILE A 52 -6.08 -11.79 -5.36
CA ILE A 52 -5.69 -12.99 -6.14
C ILE A 52 -6.66 -13.18 -7.30
N ASP A 53 -7.96 -13.09 -7.06
CA ASP A 53 -8.99 -13.24 -8.11
C ASP A 53 -8.85 -12.18 -9.21
N ILE A 54 -8.64 -10.91 -8.85
CA ILE A 54 -8.46 -9.84 -9.82
C ILE A 54 -7.13 -10.02 -10.58
N LYS A 55 -6.05 -10.44 -9.91
CA LYS A 55 -4.78 -10.76 -10.57
C LYS A 55 -4.94 -11.91 -11.59
N ALA A 56 -5.73 -12.93 -11.26
CA ALA A 56 -6.01 -14.02 -12.19
C ALA A 56 -6.79 -13.52 -13.43
N LYS A 57 -7.81 -12.68 -13.23
CA LYS A 57 -8.56 -12.05 -14.33
C LYS A 57 -7.68 -11.17 -15.21
N HIS A 58 -6.82 -10.36 -14.59
CA HIS A 58 -5.82 -9.55 -15.31
C HIS A 58 -4.91 -10.42 -16.17
N LYS A 59 -4.35 -11.50 -15.60
CA LYS A 59 -3.45 -12.41 -16.32
C LYS A 59 -4.13 -13.09 -17.51
N LEU A 60 -5.40 -13.51 -17.34
CA LEU A 60 -6.17 -14.11 -18.42
C LEU A 60 -6.43 -13.10 -19.55
N SER A 61 -6.79 -11.86 -19.20
CA SER A 61 -7.03 -10.78 -20.15
C SER A 61 -5.77 -10.39 -20.92
N ALA A 62 -4.64 -10.24 -20.22
CA ALA A 62 -3.33 -10.01 -20.83
C ALA A 62 -2.94 -11.14 -21.80
N GLY A 63 -3.17 -12.40 -21.43
CA GLY A 63 -2.89 -13.53 -22.32
C GLY A 63 -3.77 -13.55 -23.59
N ARG A 64 -5.01 -13.08 -23.52
CA ARG A 64 -5.86 -12.90 -24.72
C ARG A 64 -5.35 -11.78 -25.61
N LEU A 65 -4.88 -10.68 -25.01
CA LEU A 65 -4.27 -9.58 -25.74
C LEU A 65 -3.03 -10.03 -26.51
N ASP A 66 -2.18 -10.86 -25.88
CA ASP A 66 -1.01 -11.46 -26.54
C ASP A 66 -1.43 -12.37 -27.70
N ALA A 67 -2.47 -13.18 -27.53
CA ALA A 67 -3.01 -14.04 -28.58
C ALA A 67 -3.53 -13.20 -29.78
N PHE A 68 -4.32 -12.15 -29.52
CA PHE A 68 -4.78 -11.27 -30.59
C PHE A 68 -3.62 -10.58 -31.33
N ASN A 69 -2.60 -10.10 -30.61
CA ASN A 69 -1.43 -9.49 -31.24
C ASN A 69 -0.67 -10.50 -32.13
N SER A 70 -0.56 -11.76 -31.70
CA SER A 70 0.05 -12.83 -32.51
C SER A 70 -0.77 -13.12 -33.76
N ASP A 71 -2.10 -13.19 -33.65
CA ASP A 71 -2.99 -13.43 -34.78
C ASP A 71 -2.95 -12.26 -35.79
N ILE A 72 -2.96 -11.03 -35.28
CA ILE A 72 -2.78 -9.81 -36.10
C ILE A 72 -1.48 -9.91 -36.90
N ALA A 73 -0.34 -10.15 -36.23
CA ALA A 73 0.95 -10.26 -36.91
C ALA A 73 0.98 -11.38 -37.96
N SER A 74 0.31 -12.51 -37.69
CA SER A 74 0.18 -13.60 -38.67
C SER A 74 -0.60 -13.18 -39.92
N TRP A 75 -1.74 -12.49 -39.74
CA TRP A 75 -2.57 -12.03 -40.85
C TRP A 75 -1.95 -10.86 -41.62
N GLU A 76 -1.22 -9.97 -40.95
CA GLU A 76 -0.39 -8.95 -41.59
C GLU A 76 0.69 -9.59 -42.48
N GLY A 77 1.37 -10.63 -41.98
CA GLY A 77 2.33 -11.40 -42.77
C GLY A 77 1.70 -12.03 -44.02
N LYS A 78 0.52 -12.61 -43.90
CA LYS A 78 -0.24 -13.17 -45.04
C LYS A 78 -0.65 -12.08 -46.04
N ALA A 79 -1.13 -10.93 -45.56
CA ALA A 79 -1.49 -9.79 -46.40
C ALA A 79 -0.29 -9.30 -47.22
N MET A 80 0.88 -9.16 -46.58
CA MET A 80 2.12 -8.80 -47.27
C MET A 80 2.52 -9.84 -48.32
N GLY A 81 2.41 -11.13 -48.01
CA GLY A 81 2.68 -12.20 -48.97
C GLY A 81 1.77 -12.16 -50.19
N ALA A 82 0.47 -11.92 -49.99
CA ALA A 82 -0.50 -11.78 -51.08
C ALA A 82 -0.19 -10.56 -51.97
N LEU A 83 0.17 -9.42 -51.38
CA LEU A 83 0.59 -8.23 -52.13
C LEU A 83 1.86 -8.50 -52.98
N GLN A 84 2.84 -9.20 -52.43
CA GLN A 84 4.06 -9.57 -53.17
C GLN A 84 3.77 -10.50 -54.35
N ALA A 85 2.73 -11.34 -54.23
CA ALA A 85 2.27 -12.23 -55.31
C ALA A 85 1.36 -11.53 -56.34
N GLY A 86 1.00 -10.26 -56.14
CA GLY A 86 0.06 -9.53 -57.00
C GLY A 86 -1.41 -9.90 -56.79
N GLU A 87 -1.72 -10.67 -55.74
CA GLU A 87 -3.07 -11.13 -55.40
C GLU A 87 -3.79 -10.11 -54.51
N GLU A 88 -4.12 -8.94 -55.09
CA GLU A 88 -4.69 -7.80 -54.35
C GLU A 88 -6.01 -8.12 -53.63
N GLY A 89 -6.85 -8.99 -54.22
CA GLY A 89 -8.11 -9.42 -53.59
C GLY A 89 -7.88 -10.19 -52.29
N LEU A 90 -6.93 -11.14 -52.28
CA LEU A 90 -6.55 -11.90 -51.09
C LEU A 90 -5.89 -11.02 -50.04
N ALA A 91 -5.08 -10.04 -50.46
CA ALA A 91 -4.50 -9.05 -49.56
C ALA A 91 -5.58 -8.22 -48.86
N ALA A 92 -6.61 -7.79 -49.59
CA ALA A 92 -7.73 -7.04 -49.03
C ALA A 92 -8.54 -7.86 -48.02
N GLU A 93 -8.80 -9.14 -48.29
CA GLU A 93 -9.44 -10.05 -47.33
C GLU A 93 -8.62 -10.21 -46.04
N CYS A 94 -7.30 -10.40 -46.14
CA CYS A 94 -6.42 -10.49 -44.99
C CYS A 94 -6.43 -9.18 -44.17
N ALA A 95 -6.41 -8.02 -44.83
CA ALA A 95 -6.48 -6.72 -44.18
C ALA A 95 -7.80 -6.51 -43.42
N ASN A 96 -8.93 -6.94 -44.00
CA ASN A 96 -10.22 -6.91 -43.31
C ASN A 96 -10.20 -7.79 -42.04
N LYS A 97 -9.55 -8.95 -42.09
CA LYS A 97 -9.40 -9.81 -40.91
C LYS A 97 -8.52 -9.18 -39.83
N VAL A 98 -7.45 -8.50 -40.22
CA VAL A 98 -6.62 -7.71 -39.29
C VAL A 98 -7.48 -6.66 -38.58
N ALA A 99 -8.25 -5.85 -39.32
CA ALA A 99 -9.10 -4.81 -38.74
C ALA A 99 -10.13 -5.36 -37.73
N GLU A 100 -10.73 -6.53 -38.00
CA GLU A 100 -11.61 -7.20 -37.05
C GLU A 100 -10.88 -7.60 -35.76
N LEU A 101 -9.71 -8.22 -35.89
CA LEU A 101 -8.89 -8.64 -34.75
C LEU A 101 -8.38 -7.45 -33.92
N GLU A 102 -8.02 -6.34 -34.57
CA GLU A 102 -7.63 -5.11 -33.90
C GLU A 102 -8.77 -4.54 -33.05
N GLY A 103 -10.01 -4.57 -33.56
CA GLY A 103 -11.19 -4.15 -32.81
C GLY A 103 -11.42 -5.00 -31.55
N LEU A 104 -11.21 -6.32 -31.63
CA LEU A 104 -11.30 -7.23 -30.47
C LEU A 104 -10.14 -7.01 -29.49
N ARG A 105 -8.92 -6.84 -30.00
CA ARG A 105 -7.71 -6.53 -29.22
C ARG A 105 -7.87 -5.25 -28.42
N ASP A 106 -8.44 -4.20 -29.03
CA ASP A 106 -8.65 -2.91 -28.37
C ASP A 106 -9.69 -3.00 -27.25
N GLN A 107 -10.77 -3.76 -27.45
CA GLN A 107 -11.75 -4.02 -26.39
C GLN A 107 -11.12 -4.79 -25.21
N GLU A 108 -10.36 -5.84 -25.51
CA GLU A 108 -9.66 -6.63 -24.48
C GLU A 108 -8.59 -5.79 -23.76
N LYS A 109 -7.91 -4.88 -24.47
CA LYS A 109 -6.93 -3.96 -23.89
C LYS A 109 -7.56 -3.06 -22.81
N VAL A 110 -8.74 -2.49 -23.09
CA VAL A 110 -9.46 -1.68 -22.11
C VAL A 110 -9.77 -2.50 -20.85
N LEU A 111 -10.16 -3.76 -21.01
CA LEU A 111 -10.45 -4.66 -19.90
C LEU A 111 -9.18 -5.00 -19.09
N ALA A 112 -8.08 -5.31 -19.76
CA ALA A 112 -6.78 -5.58 -19.13
C ALA A 112 -6.30 -4.36 -18.33
N ASP A 113 -6.38 -3.16 -18.89
CA ASP A 113 -5.99 -1.92 -18.24
C ASP A 113 -6.84 -1.62 -16.99
N GLN A 114 -8.14 -1.91 -17.05
CA GLN A 114 -9.03 -1.77 -15.89
C GLN A 114 -8.65 -2.75 -14.76
N PHE A 115 -8.40 -4.02 -15.08
CA PHE A 115 -7.95 -4.98 -14.07
C PHE A 115 -6.59 -4.60 -13.51
N SER A 116 -5.65 -4.16 -14.34
CA SER A 116 -4.32 -3.70 -13.90
C SER A 116 -4.43 -2.59 -12.86
N LYS A 117 -5.24 -1.55 -13.11
CA LYS A 117 -5.50 -0.46 -12.16
C LYS A 117 -6.12 -0.96 -10.85
N GLN A 118 -7.05 -1.90 -10.92
CA GLN A 118 -7.68 -2.50 -9.73
C GLN A 118 -6.66 -3.32 -8.92
N VAL A 119 -5.80 -4.10 -9.58
CA VAL A 119 -4.70 -4.85 -8.94
C VAL A 119 -3.78 -3.90 -8.19
N THR A 120 -3.28 -2.84 -8.83
CA THR A 120 -2.35 -1.90 -8.19
C THR A 120 -3.00 -1.20 -7.00
N THR A 121 -4.25 -0.77 -7.14
CA THR A 121 -4.97 -0.08 -6.07
C THR A 121 -5.19 -0.99 -4.86
N LEU A 122 -5.73 -2.20 -5.09
CA LEU A 122 -6.04 -3.13 -4.02
C LEU A 122 -4.77 -3.68 -3.36
N GLN A 123 -3.70 -3.92 -4.13
CA GLN A 123 -2.41 -4.31 -3.58
C GLN A 123 -1.85 -3.24 -2.62
N SER A 124 -1.86 -1.96 -3.03
CA SER A 124 -1.40 -0.88 -2.17
C SER A 124 -2.24 -0.75 -0.88
N GLN A 125 -3.56 -0.94 -0.98
CA GLN A 125 -4.44 -0.91 0.18
C GLN A 125 -4.17 -2.07 1.15
N VAL A 126 -3.98 -3.28 0.64
CA VAL A 126 -3.63 -4.47 1.45
C VAL A 126 -2.31 -4.25 2.17
N GLU A 127 -1.27 -3.78 1.46
CA GLU A 127 0.05 -3.53 2.05
C GLU A 127 0.01 -2.47 3.16
N LYS A 128 -0.75 -1.39 2.96
CA LYS A 128 -0.97 -0.34 3.97
C LYS A 128 -1.70 -0.88 5.20
N ALA A 129 -2.78 -1.64 4.99
CA ALA A 129 -3.55 -2.22 6.08
C ALA A 129 -2.71 -3.23 6.88
N ASP A 130 -1.89 -4.04 6.20
CA ASP A 130 -0.95 -4.96 6.85
C ASP A 130 0.07 -4.23 7.73
N ALA A 131 0.65 -3.13 7.24
CA ALA A 131 1.59 -2.32 8.01
C ALA A 131 0.93 -1.73 9.26
N GLN A 132 -0.30 -1.21 9.12
CA GLN A 132 -1.07 -0.67 10.24
C GLN A 132 -1.41 -1.74 11.28
N ILE A 133 -1.87 -2.91 10.85
CA ILE A 133 -2.17 -4.05 11.73
C ILE A 133 -0.92 -4.50 12.49
N ARG A 134 0.25 -4.57 11.82
CA ARG A 134 1.51 -4.90 12.50
C ARG A 134 1.86 -3.88 13.58
N GLY A 135 1.73 -2.59 13.27
CA GLY A 135 1.97 -1.50 14.23
C GLY A 135 1.02 -1.57 15.44
N LEU A 136 -0.28 -1.73 15.21
CA LEU A 136 -1.27 -1.86 16.28
C LEU A 136 -1.01 -3.09 17.15
N LYS A 137 -0.66 -4.23 16.55
CA LYS A 137 -0.29 -5.44 17.30
C LYS A 137 0.89 -5.18 18.24
N GLN A 138 1.96 -4.53 17.74
CA GLN A 138 3.13 -4.21 18.55
C GLN A 138 2.78 -3.26 19.71
N GLN A 139 1.95 -2.25 19.45
CA GLN A 139 1.50 -1.30 20.48
C GLN A 139 0.68 -2.00 21.57
N ILE A 140 -0.25 -2.89 21.19
CA ILE A 140 -1.05 -3.68 22.13
C ILE A 140 -0.15 -4.56 23.01
N GLU A 141 0.82 -5.26 22.43
CA GLU A 141 1.76 -6.11 23.18
C GLU A 141 2.63 -5.29 24.14
N MET A 142 3.09 -4.11 23.72
CA MET A 142 3.83 -3.20 24.60
C MET A 142 2.96 -2.70 25.76
N THR A 143 1.69 -2.38 25.52
CA THR A 143 0.75 -1.94 26.56
C THR A 143 0.47 -3.07 27.55
N LYS A 144 0.22 -4.30 27.09
CA LYS A 144 0.07 -5.48 27.96
C LYS A 144 1.31 -5.70 28.84
N ALA A 145 2.50 -5.57 28.26
CA ALA A 145 3.75 -5.70 29.02
C ALA A 145 3.91 -4.61 30.09
N ARG A 146 3.52 -3.36 29.78
CA ARG A 146 3.52 -2.25 30.75
C ARG A 146 2.52 -2.51 31.88
N GLU A 147 1.33 -2.99 31.56
CA GLU A 147 0.31 -3.35 32.55
C GLU A 147 0.80 -4.46 33.49
N ALA A 148 1.41 -5.52 32.95
CA ALA A 148 1.99 -6.60 33.74
C ALA A 148 3.09 -6.12 34.71
N VAL A 149 3.99 -5.24 34.24
CA VAL A 149 5.02 -4.62 35.09
C VAL A 149 4.40 -3.76 36.19
N GLN A 150 3.35 -3.00 35.87
CA GLN A 150 2.65 -2.16 36.84
C GLN A 150 1.95 -3.01 37.92
N GLN A 151 1.26 -4.08 37.53
CA GLN A 151 0.64 -5.03 38.46
C GLN A 151 1.68 -5.68 39.39
N ALA A 152 2.84 -6.10 38.86
CA ALA A 152 3.93 -6.67 39.65
C ALA A 152 4.52 -5.66 40.65
N ARG A 153 4.65 -4.39 40.26
CA ARG A 153 5.09 -3.30 41.15
C ARG A 153 4.10 -3.08 42.28
N VAL A 154 2.80 -3.04 41.98
CA VAL A 154 1.76 -2.90 42.99
C VAL A 154 1.83 -4.07 43.98
N ALA A 155 1.86 -5.31 43.50
CA ALA A 155 1.94 -6.51 44.34
C ALA A 155 3.18 -6.53 45.24
N THR A 156 4.32 -6.04 44.75
CA THR A 156 5.56 -5.95 45.54
C THR A 156 5.49 -4.81 46.56
N SER A 157 4.88 -3.68 46.20
CA SER A 157 4.68 -2.54 47.12
C SER A 157 3.73 -2.91 48.27
N THR A 158 2.64 -3.62 48.00
CA THR A 158 1.71 -4.12 49.04
C THR A 158 2.37 -5.21 49.89
N ALA A 159 3.18 -6.09 49.31
CA ALA A 159 3.99 -7.05 50.08
C ALA A 159 5.03 -6.37 50.99
N THR A 160 5.55 -5.21 50.59
CA THR A 160 6.56 -4.44 51.38
C THR A 160 5.91 -3.49 52.40
N THR A 161 4.63 -3.09 52.20
CA THR A 161 3.89 -2.19 53.11
C THR A 161 3.46 -2.87 54.43
N GLY A 162 3.69 -4.18 54.57
CA GLY A 162 3.64 -4.89 55.86
C GLY A 162 4.84 -4.62 56.80
N ALA A 163 5.86 -3.86 56.36
CA ALA A 163 7.03 -3.50 57.17
C ALA A 163 7.46 -2.04 56.97
N ASN A 164 6.82 -1.14 57.73
CA ASN A 164 7.24 0.21 58.15
C ASN A 164 7.76 1.26 57.13
N SER A 165 6.96 2.35 57.03
CA SER A 165 7.39 3.78 56.98
C SER A 165 7.87 4.43 55.66
N SER A 166 7.03 4.34 54.64
CA SER A 166 6.37 5.45 53.89
C SER A 166 7.04 6.80 53.53
N VAL A 167 8.25 7.20 53.94
CA VAL A 167 8.71 8.59 53.71
C VAL A 167 9.93 8.73 52.78
N ALA A 168 10.84 7.75 52.69
CA ALA A 168 12.04 7.89 51.85
C ALA A 168 11.81 7.59 50.36
N THR A 169 10.90 6.67 50.02
CA THR A 169 10.83 6.08 48.67
C THR A 169 9.91 6.84 47.71
N ALA A 170 8.96 7.63 48.22
CA ALA A 170 8.07 8.44 47.40
C ALA A 170 8.80 9.60 46.71
N VAL A 171 9.75 10.24 47.40
CA VAL A 171 10.59 11.33 46.89
C VAL A 171 11.54 10.83 45.79
N ASP A 172 12.14 9.65 45.97
CA ASP A 172 13.05 9.04 45.00
C ASP A 172 12.32 8.48 43.75
N SER A 173 11.03 8.15 43.90
CA SER A 173 10.18 7.69 42.79
C SER A 173 9.72 8.85 41.89
N LEU A 174 9.42 10.01 42.48
CA LEU A 174 9.02 11.21 41.75
C LEU A 174 10.19 11.77 40.92
N GLN A 175 11.41 11.71 41.45
CA GLN A 175 12.62 12.18 40.77
C GLN A 175 13.03 11.27 39.59
N ARG A 176 12.83 9.95 39.69
CA ARG A 176 13.06 9.00 38.57
C ARG A 176 11.98 9.02 37.50
N ILE A 177 10.73 9.29 37.87
CA ILE A 177 9.63 9.42 36.89
C ILE A 177 9.87 10.65 36.01
N LYS A 178 10.29 11.78 36.61
CA LYS A 178 10.64 13.01 35.89
C LYS A 178 11.81 12.79 34.92
N GLN A 179 12.89 12.12 35.34
CA GLN A 179 14.01 11.79 34.44
C GLN A 179 13.66 10.83 33.30
N ARG A 180 12.65 9.96 33.46
CA ARG A 180 12.22 9.04 32.39
C ARG A 180 11.30 9.70 31.37
N GLN A 181 10.55 10.72 31.78
CA GLN A 181 9.72 11.53 30.89
C GLN A 181 10.59 12.48 30.07
N ASP A 182 11.52 13.21 30.71
CA ASP A 182 12.48 14.08 30.01
C ASP A 182 13.36 13.30 29.01
N ALA A 183 13.72 12.04 29.32
CA ALA A 183 14.46 11.17 28.40
C ALA A 183 13.60 10.54 27.28
N GLN A 184 12.27 10.48 27.45
CA GLN A 184 11.35 10.05 26.39
C GLN A 184 11.08 11.20 25.41
N ASP A 185 10.89 12.40 25.91
CA ASP A 185 10.63 13.59 25.09
C ASP A 185 11.87 13.93 24.23
N ALA A 186 13.08 13.88 24.81
CA ALA A 186 14.32 14.05 24.05
C ALA A 186 14.57 12.95 23.00
N ARG A 187 14.03 11.74 23.21
CA ARG A 187 14.12 10.64 22.24
C ARG A 187 13.09 10.75 21.12
N LEU A 188 11.91 11.30 21.42
CA LEU A 188 10.89 11.63 20.43
C LEU A 188 11.37 12.79 19.55
N GLU A 189 11.95 13.83 20.14
CA GLU A 189 12.57 14.96 19.43
C GLU A 189 13.74 14.49 18.53
N ALA A 190 14.62 13.62 19.03
CA ALA A 190 15.69 13.03 18.22
C ALA A 190 15.18 12.06 17.12
N ALA A 191 14.02 11.44 17.31
CA ALA A 191 13.40 10.56 16.32
C ALA A 191 12.63 11.35 15.25
N GLU A 192 12.04 12.50 15.61
CA GLU A 192 11.45 13.45 14.66
C GLU A 192 12.55 14.13 13.82
N GLU A 193 13.67 14.55 14.41
CA GLU A 193 14.82 15.06 13.65
C GLU A 193 15.40 14.01 12.68
N MET A 194 15.42 12.72 13.06
CA MET A 194 15.86 11.63 12.16
C MET A 194 14.82 11.28 11.09
N ALA A 195 13.52 11.41 11.38
CA ALA A 195 12.45 11.20 10.42
C ALA A 195 12.34 12.35 9.40
N ASP A 196 12.63 13.58 9.82
CA ASP A 196 12.76 14.74 8.94
C ASP A 196 14.04 14.69 8.09
N ALA A 197 15.13 14.12 8.62
CA ALA A 197 16.33 13.81 7.83
C ALA A 197 16.14 12.62 6.86
N ALA A 198 15.25 11.67 7.16
CA ALA A 198 14.98 10.48 6.34
C ALA A 198 13.87 10.68 5.29
N ASN A 199 12.92 11.60 5.52
CA ASN A 199 11.94 12.06 4.52
C ASN A 199 12.51 13.15 3.61
N GLY A 200 13.74 12.92 3.15
CA GLY A 200 14.47 13.78 2.23
C GLY A 200 13.70 14.00 0.92
N GLY A 201 12.99 15.13 0.85
CA GLY A 201 12.56 15.79 -0.39
C GLY A 201 13.74 16.32 -1.24
N ASP A 202 14.94 15.79 -1.07
CA ASP A 202 16.14 16.18 -1.81
C ASP A 202 16.24 15.50 -3.17
N LEU A 203 15.69 14.28 -3.33
CA LEU A 203 15.78 13.57 -4.62
C LEU A 203 14.85 14.17 -5.69
N ASP A 204 13.60 14.50 -5.35
CA ASP A 204 12.63 15.05 -6.30
C ASP A 204 12.93 16.52 -6.68
N ARG A 205 13.56 17.26 -5.76
CA ARG A 205 14.09 18.61 -6.01
C ARG A 205 15.35 18.56 -6.88
N ARG A 206 16.28 17.63 -6.64
CA ARG A 206 17.49 17.42 -7.46
C ARG A 206 17.18 16.86 -8.85
N LEU A 207 16.13 16.06 -9.01
CA LEU A 207 15.67 15.58 -10.32
C LEU A 207 15.02 16.69 -11.15
N ARG A 208 14.31 17.64 -10.52
CA ARG A 208 13.75 18.84 -11.17
C ARG A 208 14.82 19.89 -11.49
N GLU A 209 15.78 20.11 -10.59
CA GLU A 209 16.94 20.98 -10.84
C GLU A 209 17.90 20.40 -11.90
N ALA A 210 17.93 19.07 -12.07
CA ALA A 210 18.70 18.37 -13.12
C ALA A 210 17.93 18.18 -14.46
N GLY A 211 16.67 18.64 -14.55
CA GLY A 211 15.89 18.60 -15.80
C GLY A 211 15.43 17.20 -16.25
N ILE A 212 15.42 16.19 -15.38
CA ILE A 212 15.04 14.83 -15.74
C ILE A 212 13.60 14.60 -15.31
N GLY A 213 12.66 14.98 -16.19
CA GLY A 213 11.23 14.83 -15.95
C GLY A 213 10.37 15.06 -17.20
N ALA A 214 10.00 13.94 -17.83
CA ALA A 214 8.92 13.73 -18.81
C ALA A 214 9.03 14.36 -20.20
N LYS A 215 8.91 13.49 -21.23
CA LYS A 215 8.06 13.79 -22.40
C LYS A 215 7.28 12.54 -22.82
N ALA A 216 5.96 12.71 -22.84
CA ALA A 216 5.04 11.89 -23.62
C ALA A 216 5.23 12.22 -25.11
N SER A 217 5.20 11.20 -25.97
CA SER A 217 5.05 11.36 -27.42
C SER A 217 3.86 10.55 -27.90
N GLY A 218 3.00 11.21 -28.67
CA GLY A 218 1.74 10.69 -29.19
C GLY A 218 1.92 9.86 -30.46
N GLY A 219 0.81 9.30 -30.97
CA GLY A 219 0.79 8.35 -32.09
C GLY A 219 1.38 8.85 -33.42
N ASP A 220 1.38 10.16 -33.68
CA ASP A 220 1.96 10.73 -34.91
C ASP A 220 3.50 10.59 -34.95
N ASP A 221 4.16 10.55 -33.78
CA ASP A 221 5.61 10.38 -33.68
C ASP A 221 6.06 8.93 -33.99
N VAL A 222 5.16 7.95 -33.84
CA VAL A 222 5.43 6.54 -34.13
C VAL A 222 5.44 6.29 -35.65
N LEU A 223 4.52 6.92 -36.38
CA LEU A 223 4.45 6.81 -37.84
C LEU A 223 5.67 7.48 -38.51
N ALA A 224 6.14 8.61 -37.98
CA ALA A 224 7.35 9.27 -38.45
C ALA A 224 8.62 8.43 -38.21
N ARG A 225 8.72 7.76 -37.05
CA ARG A 225 9.85 6.87 -36.73
C ARG A 225 9.89 5.63 -37.64
N LEU A 226 8.74 5.02 -37.91
CA LEU A 226 8.66 3.83 -38.78
C LEU A 226 9.04 4.16 -40.23
N LYS A 227 8.65 5.33 -40.74
CA LYS A 227 9.07 5.82 -42.06
C LYS A 227 10.57 6.12 -42.14
N ALA A 228 11.16 6.66 -41.07
CA ALA A 228 12.60 6.90 -41.00
C ALA A 228 13.42 5.59 -40.95
N GLN A 229 12.95 4.60 -40.20
CA GLN A 229 13.58 3.26 -40.14
C GLN A 229 13.53 2.54 -41.50
N GLN A 230 12.42 2.68 -42.23
CA GLN A 230 12.25 2.11 -43.57
C GLN A 230 13.15 2.79 -44.62
N ALA A 231 13.38 4.10 -44.50
CA ALA A 231 14.29 4.83 -45.38
C ALA A 231 15.76 4.45 -45.13
N ALA A 232 16.15 4.23 -43.87
CA ALA A 232 17.50 3.78 -43.51
C ALA A 232 17.81 2.37 -44.04
N ASN A 233 16.87 1.44 -43.93
CA ASN A 233 17.02 0.07 -44.44
C ASN A 233 16.95 -0.05 -45.98
N LYS A 234 16.65 1.03 -46.70
CA LYS A 234 16.71 1.10 -48.18
C LYS A 234 17.97 1.81 -48.68
N ALA A 235 18.76 2.41 -47.78
CA ALA A 235 19.98 3.14 -48.09
C ALA A 235 21.26 2.32 -47.80
N GLU A 236 21.12 1.16 -47.17
CA GLU A 236 22.06 0.03 -47.21
C GLU A 236 21.67 -0.95 -48.32
#